data_AF-A0A1X2GKQ5-F1
#
_entry.id   AF-A0A1X2GKQ5-F1
#
_cell.length_a   1.000
_cell.length_b   1.000
_cell.length_c   1.000
_cell.angle_alpha   90.00
_cell.angle_beta   90.00
_cell.angle_gamma   90.00
#
_symmetry.space_group_name_H-M   'P 1'
#
loop_
_entity.id
_entity.type
_entity.pdbx_description
1 polymer ?
#
loop_
_entity_poly.entity_id
_entity_poly.type
_entity_poly.pdbx_seq_one_letter_code
_entity_poly.pdbx_strand_id
1 'polypeptide(L)'
;MNKRKRAPPGPSSSASSSTSASHPHFDDDYLDDQEKYPSLQVFQGIVQDYLQNLSTKKRDKALVDQQRYELILKVLQDPRNTAVSTAQFRFWVKKMFRLSFDHTNHTWVVCHDQKPVAMQEQIYPILVSAHREAHHGGRDKTSALVRQRYSWIPKELIARFVRHCPFCISRRNGRI
;
A
#
# COMPACT_ATOMS: atom_id res chain seq x y z
N MET A 1 -68.78 -15.01 20.03
CA MET A 1 -70.10 -15.54 19.67
C MET A 1 -70.35 -15.23 18.19
N ASN A 2 -70.34 -16.26 17.33
CA ASN A 2 -71.15 -16.45 16.09
C ASN A 2 -71.32 -15.24 15.11
N LYS A 3 -71.01 -15.28 13.80
CA LYS A 3 -71.33 -16.30 12.77
C LYS A 3 -70.76 -15.83 11.39
N ARG A 4 -70.24 -16.80 10.60
CA ARG A 4 -70.44 -17.10 9.15
C ARG A 4 -70.81 -15.91 8.20
N LYS A 5 -70.22 -15.75 7.01
CA LYS A 5 -70.43 -16.58 5.79
C LYS A 5 -69.47 -16.18 4.62
N ARG A 6 -69.31 -17.13 3.68
CA ARG A 6 -68.46 -17.19 2.47
C ARG A 6 -68.92 -16.31 1.27
N ALA A 7 -67.97 -16.11 0.33
CA ALA A 7 -67.92 -15.47 -1.02
C ALA A 7 -68.79 -16.16 -2.12
N PRO A 8 -68.66 -15.95 -3.47
CA PRO A 8 -67.88 -15.01 -4.37
C PRO A 8 -68.76 -14.49 -5.57
N PRO A 9 -68.36 -14.29 -6.87
CA PRO A 9 -67.07 -13.96 -7.55
C PRO A 9 -67.16 -12.79 -8.59
N GLY A 10 -66.04 -12.37 -9.19
CA GLY A 10 -66.02 -11.63 -10.47
C GLY A 10 -64.69 -10.95 -10.77
N PRO A 11 -64.21 -10.87 -12.03
CA PRO A 11 -62.86 -11.35 -12.32
C PRO A 11 -61.90 -10.32 -12.94
N SER A 12 -60.65 -10.79 -13.09
CA SER A 12 -59.69 -10.44 -14.14
C SER A 12 -58.90 -9.14 -13.99
N SER A 13 -57.62 -9.29 -13.63
CA SER A 13 -56.54 -8.70 -14.43
C SER A 13 -55.28 -9.53 -14.25
N SER A 14 -54.83 -10.04 -15.38
CA SER A 14 -53.73 -10.93 -15.67
C SER A 14 -52.37 -10.43 -15.19
N ALA A 15 -51.68 -11.28 -14.45
CA ALA A 15 -50.24 -11.21 -14.24
C ALA A 15 -49.53 -11.71 -15.51
N SER A 16 -48.69 -10.86 -16.10
CA SER A 16 -47.71 -11.25 -17.10
C SER A 16 -46.38 -11.50 -16.41
N SER A 17 -46.01 -12.78 -16.33
CA SER A 17 -44.66 -13.23 -16.03
C SER A 17 -43.74 -12.96 -17.22
N SER A 18 -42.63 -12.28 -16.99
CA SER A 18 -41.47 -12.33 -17.87
C SER A 18 -40.23 -12.52 -16.99
N THR A 19 -39.80 -13.77 -16.92
CA THR A 19 -38.48 -14.20 -16.46
C THR A 19 -37.41 -13.63 -17.38
N SER A 20 -36.58 -12.74 -16.84
CA SER A 20 -35.34 -12.31 -17.50
C SER A 20 -34.20 -12.55 -16.52
N ALA A 21 -33.39 -13.56 -16.80
CA ALA A 21 -32.15 -13.85 -16.10
C ALA A 21 -31.20 -12.66 -16.30
N SER A 22 -30.89 -11.94 -15.23
CA SER A 22 -29.92 -10.85 -15.22
C SER A 22 -28.52 -11.41 -14.97
N HIS A 23 -27.66 -11.18 -15.95
CA HIS A 23 -26.23 -11.45 -15.96
C HIS A 23 -25.51 -10.88 -14.71
N PRO A 24 -24.37 -11.47 -14.30
CA PRO A 24 -23.54 -10.87 -13.27
C PRO A 24 -22.99 -9.54 -13.80
N HIS A 25 -23.31 -8.46 -13.09
CA HIS A 25 -22.69 -7.15 -13.24
C HIS A 25 -21.23 -7.29 -12.81
N PHE A 26 -20.36 -7.72 -13.74
CA PHE A 26 -18.92 -7.73 -13.50
C PHE A 26 -18.43 -6.28 -13.52
N ASP A 27 -17.80 -5.92 -12.40
CA ASP A 27 -17.31 -4.61 -12.02
C ASP A 27 -16.53 -3.87 -13.13
N ASP A 28 -17.16 -2.85 -13.72
CA ASP A 28 -16.51 -1.83 -14.56
C ASP A 28 -15.63 -0.88 -13.71
N ASP A 29 -15.84 -0.85 -12.38
CA ASP A 29 -15.17 0.05 -11.42
C ASP A 29 -13.71 -0.33 -11.13
N TYR A 30 -13.30 -1.58 -11.40
CA TYR A 30 -11.97 -2.08 -11.00
C TYR A 30 -10.84 -1.68 -11.95
N LEU A 31 -11.17 -1.32 -13.21
CA LEU A 31 -10.18 -0.90 -14.22
C LEU A 31 -9.88 0.62 -14.17
N ASP A 32 -10.77 1.42 -13.56
CA ASP A 32 -10.64 2.88 -13.44
C ASP A 32 -9.59 3.31 -12.40
N ASP A 33 -9.29 2.45 -11.43
CA ASP A 33 -8.38 2.80 -10.34
C ASP A 33 -6.91 2.90 -10.75
N GLN A 34 -6.47 2.19 -11.79
CA GLN A 34 -5.06 2.26 -12.22
C GLN A 34 -4.71 3.60 -12.87
N GLU A 35 -5.66 4.31 -13.49
CA GLU A 35 -5.43 5.64 -14.06
C GLU A 35 -5.35 6.75 -13.00
N LYS A 36 -5.85 6.50 -11.78
CA LYS A 36 -5.88 7.51 -10.71
C LYS A 36 -4.54 7.66 -9.97
N TYR A 37 -3.59 6.74 -10.17
CA TYR A 37 -2.29 6.74 -9.48
C TYR A 37 -1.12 6.91 -10.45
N PRO A 38 0.06 7.37 -9.99
CA PRO A 38 1.26 7.33 -10.82
C PRO A 38 1.52 5.90 -11.27
N SER A 39 1.84 5.68 -12.54
CA SER A 39 2.26 4.35 -13.01
C SER A 39 3.54 3.92 -12.30
N LEU A 40 3.81 2.60 -12.29
CA LEU A 40 5.04 2.07 -11.70
C LEU A 40 6.29 2.71 -12.35
N GLN A 41 6.27 2.94 -13.66
CA GLN A 41 7.37 3.59 -14.38
C GLN A 41 7.58 5.04 -13.92
N VAL A 42 6.50 5.81 -13.75
CA VAL A 42 6.59 7.18 -13.21
C VAL A 42 7.15 7.14 -11.79
N PHE A 43 6.70 6.19 -10.97
CA PHE A 43 7.22 6.02 -9.61
C PHE A 43 8.70 5.66 -9.58
N GLN A 44 9.18 4.78 -10.46
CA GLN A 44 10.60 4.49 -10.59
C GLN A 44 11.42 5.74 -10.94
N GLY A 45 10.89 6.60 -11.83
CA GLY A 45 11.48 7.91 -12.12
C GLY A 45 11.56 8.81 -10.89
N ILE A 46 10.50 8.84 -10.08
CA ILE A 46 10.46 9.57 -8.80
C ILE A 46 11.51 9.05 -7.81
N VAL A 47 11.67 7.74 -7.70
CA VAL A 47 12.68 7.11 -6.82
C VAL A 47 14.09 7.49 -7.29
N GLN A 48 14.35 7.43 -8.60
CA GLN A 48 15.65 7.76 -9.16
C GLN A 48 16.01 9.23 -8.92
N ASP A 49 15.08 10.15 -9.21
CA ASP A 49 15.25 11.57 -8.92
C ASP A 49 15.48 11.82 -7.42
N TYR A 50 14.74 11.12 -6.54
CA TYR A 50 14.97 11.18 -5.10
C TYR A 50 16.39 10.78 -4.70
N LEU A 51 16.89 9.65 -5.22
CA LEU A 51 18.22 9.14 -4.90
C LEU A 51 19.35 10.02 -5.46
N GLN A 52 19.17 10.57 -6.67
CA GLN A 52 20.16 11.46 -7.30
C GLN A 52 20.34 12.77 -6.51
N ASN A 53 19.26 13.28 -5.90
CA ASN A 53 19.29 14.48 -5.06
C ASN A 53 19.88 14.24 -3.66
N LEU A 54 20.28 13.00 -3.32
CA LEU A 54 20.99 12.68 -2.08
C LEU A 54 22.50 12.61 -2.28
N SER A 55 23.24 13.07 -1.27
CA SER A 55 24.69 12.78 -1.18
C SER A 55 24.94 11.28 -1.13
N THR A 56 26.09 10.83 -1.62
CA THR A 56 26.47 9.41 -1.67
C THR A 56 26.26 8.70 -0.32
N LYS A 57 26.68 9.35 0.77
CA LYS A 57 26.51 8.81 2.14
C LYS A 57 25.05 8.60 2.55
N LYS A 58 24.14 9.47 2.10
CA LYS A 58 22.70 9.35 2.39
C LYS A 58 22.04 8.33 1.47
N ARG A 59 22.38 8.35 0.18
CA ARG A 59 21.86 7.45 -0.85
C ARG A 59 22.03 5.98 -0.48
N ASP A 60 23.24 5.61 -0.03
CA ASP A 60 23.58 4.25 0.37
C ASP A 60 22.71 3.68 1.49
N LYS A 61 22.03 4.52 2.28
CA LYS A 61 21.22 4.09 3.44
C LYS A 61 19.76 4.50 3.33
N ALA A 62 19.38 5.17 2.24
CA ALA A 62 18.08 5.80 2.09
C ALA A 62 16.96 4.77 1.91
N LEU A 63 17.20 3.76 1.08
CA LEU A 63 16.29 2.68 0.78
C LEU A 63 16.97 1.33 1.06
N VAL A 64 16.16 0.31 1.28
CA VAL A 64 16.61 -1.06 1.49
C VAL A 64 15.98 -1.90 0.39
N ASP A 65 16.78 -2.38 -0.55
CA ASP A 65 16.35 -3.37 -1.55
C ASP A 65 16.34 -4.78 -0.95
N GLN A 66 15.82 -5.74 -1.72
CA GLN A 66 15.76 -7.15 -1.33
C GLN A 66 17.12 -7.70 -0.89
N GLN A 67 18.17 -7.47 -1.68
CA GLN A 67 19.52 -8.00 -1.39
C GLN A 67 20.05 -7.45 -0.06
N ARG A 68 19.87 -6.15 0.19
CA ARG A 68 20.29 -5.51 1.43
C ARG A 68 19.45 -5.96 2.61
N TYR A 69 18.15 -6.17 2.42
CA TYR A 69 17.25 -6.71 3.43
C TYR A 69 17.73 -8.09 3.91
N GLU A 70 18.10 -8.98 2.98
CA GLU A 70 18.62 -10.31 3.31
C GLU A 70 19.94 -10.25 4.10
N LEU A 71 20.84 -9.31 3.75
CA LEU A 71 22.06 -9.09 4.52
C LEU A 71 21.76 -8.56 5.93
N ILE A 72 20.79 -7.65 6.07
CA ILE A 72 20.32 -7.17 7.38
C ILE A 72 19.78 -8.35 8.19
N LEU A 73 18.94 -9.19 7.59
CA LEU A 73 18.35 -10.37 8.22
C LEU A 73 19.43 -11.33 8.71
N LYS A 74 20.41 -11.67 7.86
CA LYS A 74 21.54 -12.54 8.22
C LYS A 74 22.36 -12.01 9.41
N VAL A 75 22.65 -10.70 9.43
CA VAL A 75 23.38 -10.07 10.55
C VAL A 75 22.56 -10.12 11.84
N LEU A 76 21.24 -9.96 11.78
CA LEU A 76 20.38 -9.98 12.96
C LEU A 76 20.11 -11.39 13.47
N GLN A 77 20.08 -12.39 12.59
CA GLN A 77 19.92 -13.81 12.96
C GLN A 77 21.15 -14.36 13.68
N ASP A 78 22.35 -13.97 13.26
CA ASP A 78 23.59 -14.29 13.97
C ASP A 78 24.46 -13.03 14.21
N PRO A 79 24.19 -12.28 15.30
CA PRO A 79 24.89 -11.04 15.61
C PRO A 79 26.39 -11.19 15.93
N ARG A 80 26.86 -12.43 16.15
CA ARG A 80 28.26 -12.75 16.47
C ARG A 80 29.04 -13.15 15.22
N ASN A 81 28.37 -13.50 14.12
CA ASN A 81 29.01 -13.80 12.86
C ASN A 81 29.70 -12.56 12.26
N THR A 82 31.03 -12.61 12.20
CA THR A 82 31.86 -11.52 11.65
C THR A 82 32.15 -11.67 10.16
N ALA A 83 31.82 -12.81 9.55
CA ALA A 83 32.03 -13.08 8.13
C ALA A 83 31.00 -12.38 7.23
N VAL A 84 29.86 -11.97 7.79
CA VAL A 84 28.81 -11.26 7.05
C VAL A 84 29.15 -9.78 6.94
N SER A 85 29.39 -9.33 5.69
CA SER A 85 29.58 -7.92 5.34
C SER A 85 30.70 -7.22 6.15
N THR A 86 30.75 -5.88 6.12
CA THR A 86 31.77 -5.09 6.82
C THR A 86 31.41 -4.83 8.29
N ALA A 87 32.41 -4.56 9.13
CA ALA A 87 32.18 -4.22 10.55
C ALA A 87 31.28 -2.98 10.72
N GLN A 88 31.45 -1.97 9.88
CA GLN A 88 30.61 -0.76 9.89
C GLN A 88 29.15 -1.08 9.54
N PHE A 89 28.92 -1.94 8.54
CA PHE A 89 27.59 -2.39 8.17
C PHE A 89 26.92 -3.13 9.34
N ARG A 90 27.62 -4.10 9.95
CA ARG A 90 27.08 -4.84 11.10
C ARG A 90 26.74 -3.95 12.29
N PHE A 91 27.61 -2.98 12.60
CA PHE A 91 27.33 -2.01 13.66
C PHE A 91 26.08 -1.18 13.34
N TRP A 92 25.98 -0.67 12.11
CA TRP A 92 24.81 0.08 11.66
C TRP A 92 23.52 -0.77 11.74
N VAL A 93 23.56 -2.02 11.29
CA VAL A 93 22.41 -2.93 11.35
C VAL A 93 21.92 -3.13 12.78
N LYS A 94 22.81 -3.51 13.69
CA LYS A 94 22.46 -3.75 15.10
C LYS A 94 21.98 -2.49 15.82
N LYS A 95 22.43 -1.31 15.36
CA LYS A 95 21.99 -0.02 15.89
C LYS A 95 20.60 0.38 15.40
N MET A 96 20.31 0.18 14.11
CA MET A 96 19.08 0.70 13.48
C MET A 96 17.91 -0.28 13.53
N PHE A 97 18.18 -1.59 13.50
CA PHE A 97 17.16 -2.60 13.28
C PHE A 97 17.03 -3.57 14.45
N ARG A 98 15.89 -4.26 14.48
CA ARG A 98 15.56 -5.36 15.37
C ARG A 98 14.95 -6.49 14.56
N LEU A 99 15.14 -7.72 15.03
CA LEU A 99 14.48 -8.90 14.47
C LEU A 99 13.22 -9.17 15.28
N SER A 100 12.11 -9.45 14.61
CA SER A 100 10.84 -9.82 15.25
C SER A 100 10.19 -10.96 14.49
N PHE A 101 9.46 -11.81 15.19
CA PHE A 101 8.75 -12.93 14.56
C PHE A 101 7.33 -12.48 14.23
N ASP A 102 6.95 -12.59 12.95
CA ASP A 102 5.58 -12.42 12.51
C ASP A 102 4.84 -13.75 12.68
N HIS A 103 3.94 -13.79 13.65
CA HIS A 103 3.13 -14.97 13.95
C HIS A 103 2.10 -15.30 12.87
N THR A 104 1.70 -14.33 12.05
CA THR A 104 0.69 -14.53 11.00
C THR A 104 1.28 -15.24 9.80
N ASN A 105 2.47 -14.80 9.39
CA ASN A 105 3.20 -15.36 8.24
C ASN A 105 4.26 -16.40 8.64
N HIS A 106 4.35 -16.72 9.93
CA HIS A 106 5.34 -17.63 10.52
C HIS A 106 6.79 -17.37 10.05
N THR A 107 7.17 -16.09 9.98
CA THR A 107 8.46 -15.68 9.41
C THR A 107 9.14 -14.60 10.24
N TRP A 108 10.47 -14.49 10.13
CA TRP A 108 11.23 -13.43 10.77
C TRP A 108 11.22 -12.17 9.91
N VAL A 109 10.88 -11.03 10.52
CA VAL A 109 10.81 -9.72 9.89
C VAL A 109 11.81 -8.75 10.52
N VAL A 110 12.44 -7.93 9.67
CA VAL A 110 13.30 -6.82 10.10
C VAL A 110 12.40 -5.62 10.44
N CYS A 111 12.56 -5.11 11.66
CA CYS A 111 11.79 -4.00 12.19
C CYS A 111 12.68 -2.80 12.54
N HIS A 112 12.12 -1.60 12.42
CA HIS A 112 12.65 -0.34 12.95
C HIS A 112 11.49 0.42 13.62
N ASP A 113 11.72 0.97 14.81
CA ASP A 113 10.68 1.63 15.62
C ASP A 113 9.39 0.79 15.75
N GLN A 114 9.57 -0.51 16.04
CA GLN A 114 8.49 -1.50 16.22
C GLN A 114 7.63 -1.76 14.97
N LYS A 115 8.07 -1.30 13.79
CA LYS A 115 7.35 -1.47 12.52
C LYS A 115 8.20 -2.18 11.49
N PRO A 116 7.61 -3.03 10.64
CA PRO A 116 8.34 -3.71 9.57
C PRO A 116 9.01 -2.68 8.64
N VAL A 117 10.27 -2.93 8.33
CA VAL A 117 11.03 -2.16 7.34
C VAL A 117 10.48 -2.49 5.96
N ALA A 118 9.98 -1.49 5.24
CA ALA A 118 9.54 -1.68 3.87
C ALA A 118 10.75 -1.77 2.93
N MET A 119 10.76 -2.78 2.07
CA MET A 119 11.74 -2.89 0.99
C MET A 119 11.37 -1.96 -0.15
N GLN A 120 12.36 -1.50 -0.92
CA GLN A 120 12.18 -0.56 -2.04
C GLN A 120 11.07 -1.01 -3.01
N GLU A 121 11.05 -2.29 -3.33
CA GLU A 121 10.12 -2.96 -4.25
C GLU A 121 8.68 -2.94 -3.72
N GLN A 122 8.52 -2.89 -2.39
CA GLN A 122 7.23 -2.85 -1.72
C GLN A 122 6.69 -1.42 -1.56
N ILE A 123 7.53 -0.39 -1.74
CA ILE A 123 7.12 0.99 -1.47
C ILE A 123 5.97 1.41 -2.38
N TYR A 124 6.02 1.08 -3.68
CA TYR A 124 4.95 1.48 -4.61
C TYR A 124 3.55 0.99 -4.18
N PRO A 125 3.31 -0.33 -4.00
CA PRO A 125 1.99 -0.79 -3.57
C PRO A 125 1.58 -0.26 -2.19
N ILE A 126 2.53 -0.04 -1.27
CA ILE A 126 2.26 0.59 0.03
C ILE A 126 1.74 2.02 -0.14
N LEU A 127 2.36 2.82 -1.02
CA LEU A 127 1.95 4.21 -1.26
C LEU A 127 0.60 4.29 -1.97
N VAL A 128 0.33 3.42 -2.95
CA VAL A 128 -0.98 3.34 -3.60
C VAL A 128 -2.06 3.02 -2.57
N SER A 129 -1.86 1.98 -1.74
CA SER A 129 -2.81 1.60 -0.69
C SER A 129 -3.05 2.72 0.32
N ALA A 130 -1.98 3.32 0.85
CA ALA A 130 -2.11 4.40 1.83
C ALA A 130 -2.73 5.67 1.24
N HIS A 131 -2.46 5.99 -0.03
CA HIS A 131 -3.02 7.18 -0.67
C HIS A 131 -4.50 6.99 -1.02
N ARG A 132 -4.89 5.78 -1.42
CA ARG A 132 -6.29 5.36 -1.58
C ARG A 132 -7.06 5.52 -0.27
N GLU A 133 -6.55 4.95 0.82
CA GLU A 133 -7.14 5.04 2.16
C GLU A 133 -7.16 6.49 2.69
N ALA A 134 -6.21 7.33 2.26
CA ALA A 134 -6.25 8.76 2.52
C ALA A 134 -7.38 9.49 1.76
N HIS A 135 -8.08 8.82 0.84
CA HIS A 135 -9.02 9.37 -0.14
C HIS A 135 -8.37 10.49 -0.95
N HIS A 136 -7.21 10.20 -1.55
CA HIS A 136 -6.39 11.19 -2.24
C HIS A 136 -6.04 12.41 -1.37
N GLY A 137 -5.83 12.16 -0.08
CA GLY A 137 -5.41 13.18 0.88
C GLY A 137 -3.98 13.65 0.63
N GLY A 138 -3.65 14.83 1.17
CA GLY A 138 -2.32 15.42 1.01
C GLY A 138 -1.18 14.59 1.60
N ARG A 139 0.05 15.10 1.42
CA ARG A 139 1.30 14.48 1.90
C ARG A 139 1.20 14.01 3.35
N ASP A 140 0.74 14.87 4.25
CA ASP A 140 0.82 14.61 5.69
C ASP A 140 -0.18 13.51 6.11
N LYS A 141 -1.39 13.50 5.55
CA LYS A 141 -2.37 12.42 5.76
C LYS A 141 -1.85 11.07 5.24
N THR A 142 -1.35 11.05 4.00
CA THR A 142 -0.76 9.83 3.41
C THR A 142 0.44 9.34 4.23
N SER A 143 1.31 10.27 4.67
CA SER A 143 2.47 9.93 5.50
C SER A 143 2.09 9.33 6.84
N ALA A 144 1.00 9.79 7.47
CA ALA A 144 0.52 9.24 8.72
C ALA A 144 0.10 7.77 8.57
N LEU A 145 -0.67 7.45 7.53
CA LEU A 145 -1.13 6.08 7.23
C LEU A 145 0.03 5.13 6.92
N VAL A 146 1.02 5.58 6.14
CA VAL A 146 2.24 4.79 5.88
C VAL A 146 2.98 4.53 7.18
N ARG A 147 3.22 5.58 7.98
CA ARG A 147 3.97 5.48 9.23
C ARG A 147 3.25 4.71 10.32
N GLN A 148 1.94 4.48 10.22
CA GLN A 148 1.22 3.63 11.16
C GLN A 148 1.60 2.16 10.99
N ARG A 149 1.88 1.72 9.75
CA ARG A 149 2.08 0.31 9.39
C ARG A 149 3.52 -0.07 9.08
N TYR A 150 4.29 0.85 8.49
CA TYR A 150 5.62 0.56 7.97
C TYR A 150 6.66 1.55 8.48
N SER A 151 7.91 1.13 8.46
CA SER A 151 9.09 1.97 8.70
C SER A 151 9.96 2.05 7.46
N TRP A 152 10.98 2.90 7.53
CA TRP A 152 12.02 3.04 6.51
C TRP A 152 11.58 3.56 5.13
N ILE A 153 10.42 4.23 5.06
CA ILE A 153 9.96 4.94 3.86
C ILE A 153 10.23 6.45 4.03
N PRO A 154 11.10 7.07 3.21
CA PRO A 154 11.40 8.50 3.33
C PRO A 154 10.18 9.40 3.10
N LYS A 155 9.92 10.36 4.00
CA LYS A 155 8.78 11.30 3.87
C LYS A 155 8.80 12.09 2.56
N GLU A 156 9.99 12.46 2.09
CA GLU A 156 10.14 13.18 0.81
C GLU A 156 9.71 12.32 -0.38
N LEU A 157 9.97 11.01 -0.35
CA LEU A 157 9.51 10.09 -1.39
C LEU A 157 7.98 10.02 -1.43
N ILE A 158 7.32 9.97 -0.27
CA ILE A 158 5.85 10.04 -0.15
C ILE A 158 5.34 11.36 -0.74
N ALA A 159 5.99 12.48 -0.42
CA ALA A 159 5.60 13.80 -0.92
C ALA A 159 5.68 13.87 -2.45
N ARG A 160 6.75 13.33 -3.05
CA ARG A 160 6.91 13.28 -4.50
C ARG A 160 5.86 12.38 -5.16
N PHE A 161 5.56 11.22 -4.60
CA PHE A 161 4.48 10.35 -5.09
C PHE A 161 3.13 11.07 -5.14
N VAL A 162 2.70 11.68 -4.03
CA VAL A 162 1.42 12.41 -3.96
C VAL A 162 1.37 13.58 -4.96
N ARG A 163 2.50 14.29 -5.15
CA ARG A 163 2.59 15.40 -6.12
C ARG A 163 2.37 14.95 -7.56
N HIS A 164 2.74 13.72 -7.89
CA HIS A 164 2.65 13.13 -9.22
C HIS A 164 1.37 12.31 -9.45
N CYS A 165 0.48 12.21 -8.45
CA CYS A 165 -0.80 11.51 -8.63
C CYS A 165 -1.66 12.24 -9.69
N PRO A 166 -2.01 11.58 -10.82
CA PRO A 166 -2.76 12.20 -11.91
C PRO A 166 -4.10 12.79 -11.44
N PHE A 167 -4.85 12.04 -10.63
CA PHE A 167 -6.11 12.51 -10.05
C PHE A 167 -5.93 13.78 -9.19
N CYS A 168 -4.94 13.78 -8.29
CA CYS A 168 -4.65 14.94 -7.44
C CYS A 168 -4.18 16.17 -8.26
N ILE A 169 -3.48 15.95 -9.38
CA ILE A 169 -3.07 17.02 -10.29
C ILE A 169 -4.30 17.61 -10.98
N SER A 170 -5.15 16.78 -11.57
CA SER A 170 -6.38 17.22 -12.24
C SER A 170 -7.28 18.02 -11.30
N ARG A 171 -7.49 17.53 -10.07
CA ARG A 171 -8.31 18.21 -9.05
C ARG A 171 -7.73 19.56 -8.64
N ARG A 172 -6.41 19.64 -8.48
CA ARG A 172 -5.71 20.89 -8.13
C ARG A 172 -5.72 21.91 -9.27
N ASN A 173 -5.74 21.44 -10.51
CA ASN A 173 -5.79 22.30 -11.70
C ASN A 173 -7.22 22.65 -12.13
N GLY A 174 -8.25 22.22 -11.39
CA GLY A 174 -9.66 22.48 -11.70
C GLY A 174 -10.18 21.75 -12.93
N ARG A 175 -9.57 20.62 -13.30
CA ARG A 175 -9.99 19.78 -14.45
C ARG A 175 -10.98 18.68 -14.06
N ILE A 176 -11.14 18.45 -12.76
CA ILE A 176 -12.13 17.57 -12.10
C ILE A 176 -12.52 18.17 -10.77
#